data_AF-A0A833RXT2-F1
#
_entry.id   AF-A0A833RXT2-F1
#
_cell.length_a   1.000
_cell.length_b   1.000
_cell.length_c   1.000
_cell.angle_alpha   90.00
_cell.angle_beta   90.00
_cell.angle_gamma   90.00
#
_symmetry.space_group_name_H-M   'P 1'
#
loop_
_entity.id
_entity.type
_entity.pdbx_description
1 polymer ?
#
loop_
_entity_poly.entity_id
_entity_poly.type
_entity_poly.pdbx_seq_one_letter_code
_entity_poly.pdbx_strand_id
1 'polypeptide(L)'
;MSTDEHKRKRMISNRESARRSRKKKQERLEELISEAARLKSENAQVEMHANLLMERYSKVEMENEVLRAEMVQLAERLKSANMYLSLFEVVSGVDMDIEEIPDPFLRPWLPVCTSQINQCNC
;
A
#
# COMPACT_ATOMS: atom_id res chain seq x y z
N MET A 1 -4.97 53.64 50.20
CA MET A 1 -3.88 52.62 50.17
C MET A 1 -2.60 53.29 49.70
N SER A 2 -1.47 53.03 50.36
CA SER A 2 -0.18 53.64 50.00
C SER A 2 0.38 53.09 48.67
N THR A 3 1.13 53.92 47.94
CA THR A 3 1.78 53.59 46.66
C THR A 3 2.75 52.41 46.80
N ASP A 4 3.38 52.26 47.96
CA ASP A 4 4.29 51.15 48.24
C ASP A 4 3.56 49.82 48.43
N GLU A 5 2.34 49.84 48.96
CA GLU A 5 1.49 48.65 49.05
C GLU A 5 1.09 48.15 47.65
N HIS A 6 0.78 49.08 46.74
CA HIS A 6 0.49 48.77 45.34
C HIS A 6 1.71 48.19 44.60
N LYS A 7 2.92 48.69 44.88
CA LYS A 7 4.16 48.13 44.32
C LYS A 7 4.41 46.72 44.85
N ARG A 8 4.28 46.49 46.15
CA ARG A 8 4.44 45.17 46.77
C ARG A 8 3.46 44.14 46.19
N LYS A 9 2.17 44.49 46.07
CA LYS A 9 1.15 43.61 45.46
C LYS A 9 1.49 43.27 44.00
N ARG A 10 1.94 44.25 43.21
CA ARG A 10 2.38 44.03 41.82
C ARG A 10 3.59 43.10 41.71
N MET A 11 4.58 43.23 42.58
CA MET A 11 5.75 42.34 42.58
C MET A 11 5.36 40.89 42.88
N ILE A 12 4.47 40.66 43.85
CA ILE A 12 3.98 39.30 44.17
C ILE A 12 3.17 38.74 43.01
N SER A 13 2.22 39.50 42.47
CA SER A 13 1.39 39.07 41.34
C SER A 13 2.23 38.77 40.10
N ASN A 14 3.18 39.63 39.74
CA ASN A 14 4.07 39.42 38.60
C ASN A 14 4.94 38.17 38.80
N ARG A 15 5.49 37.97 40.00
CA ARG A 15 6.27 36.77 40.35
C ARG A 15 5.45 35.50 40.16
N GLU A 16 4.22 35.47 40.66
CA GLU A 16 3.33 34.33 40.46
C GLU A 16 2.97 34.12 38.99
N SER A 17 2.75 35.21 38.25
CA SER A 17 2.42 35.18 36.82
C SER A 17 3.57 34.63 35.99
N ALA A 18 4.80 35.05 36.26
CA ALA A 18 6.02 34.52 35.66
C ALA A 18 6.20 33.03 35.99
N ARG A 19 5.93 32.61 37.24
CA ARG A 19 5.96 31.20 37.63
C ARG A 19 4.92 30.38 36.87
N ARG A 20 3.67 30.83 36.80
CA ARG A 20 2.58 30.17 36.05
C ARG A 20 2.91 30.08 34.55
N SER A 21 3.45 31.14 33.97
CA SER A 21 3.87 31.17 32.57
C SER A 21 4.99 30.15 32.28
N ARG A 22 6.02 30.09 33.14
CA ARG A 22 7.10 29.09 33.01
C ARG A 22 6.56 27.66 33.14
N LYS A 23 5.69 27.41 34.13
CA LYS A 23 5.06 26.09 34.33
C LYS A 23 4.25 25.67 33.10
N LYS A 24 3.38 26.54 32.59
CA LYS A 24 2.58 26.26 31.39
C LYS A 24 3.45 25.97 30.16
N LYS A 25 4.57 26.70 29.99
CA LYS A 25 5.51 26.44 28.89
C LYS A 25 6.20 25.08 29.05
N GLN A 26 6.54 24.68 30.27
CA GLN A 26 7.13 23.37 30.56
C GLN A 26 6.15 22.24 30.26
N GLU A 27 4.90 22.34 30.75
CA GLU A 27 3.84 21.35 30.48
C GLU A 27 3.60 21.20 28.97
N ARG A 28 3.52 22.33 28.24
CA ARG A 28 3.35 22.28 26.79
C ARG A 28 4.54 21.65 26.07
N LEU A 29 5.77 21.83 26.57
CA LEU A 29 6.94 21.20 25.99
C LEU A 29 6.92 19.67 26.21
N GLU A 30 6.53 19.24 27.41
CA GLU A 30 6.39 17.81 27.75
C GLU A 30 5.31 17.14 26.90
N GLU A 31 4.15 17.80 26.71
CA GLU A 31 3.09 17.36 25.81
C GLU A 31 3.58 17.19 24.36
N LEU A 32 4.36 18.15 23.85
CA LEU A 32 4.88 18.07 22.48
C LEU A 32 5.92 16.95 22.33
N ILE A 33 6.75 16.71 23.36
CA ILE A 33 7.73 15.63 23.36
C ILE A 33 7.04 14.27 23.36
N SER A 34 6.02 14.09 24.21
CA SER A 34 5.28 12.83 24.27
C SER A 34 4.52 12.57 22.96
N GLU A 35 3.93 13.60 22.37
CA GLU A 35 3.24 13.49 21.09
C GLU A 35 4.20 13.15 19.94
N ALA A 36 5.37 13.79 19.89
CA ALA A 36 6.38 13.46 18.89
C ALA A 36 6.88 12.02 19.03
N ALA A 37 7.06 11.53 20.27
CA ALA A 37 7.44 10.14 20.52
C ALA A 37 6.34 9.15 20.09
N ARG A 38 5.07 9.46 20.38
CA ARG A 38 3.91 8.67 19.95
C ARG A 38 3.83 8.59 18.42
N LEU A 39 3.86 9.73 17.73
CA LEU A 39 3.80 9.78 16.27
C LEU A 39 4.98 9.05 15.62
N LYS A 40 6.18 9.14 16.20
CA LYS A 40 7.34 8.39 15.71
C LYS A 40 7.14 6.88 15.83
N SER A 41 6.56 6.41 16.94
CA SER A 41 6.23 4.99 17.12
C SER A 41 5.14 4.54 16.13
N GLU A 42 4.10 5.34 15.93
CA GLU A 42 3.01 5.03 15.00
C GLU A 42 3.52 4.97 13.55
N ASN A 43 4.34 5.93 13.13
CA ASN A 43 4.96 5.91 11.81
C ASN A 43 5.80 4.64 11.60
N ALA A 44 6.60 4.24 12.58
CA ALA A 44 7.40 3.01 12.50
C ALA A 44 6.52 1.75 12.38
N GLN A 45 5.37 1.71 13.06
CA GLN A 45 4.42 0.61 12.93
C GLN A 45 3.76 0.58 11.55
N VAL A 46 3.32 1.73 11.04
CA VAL A 46 2.74 1.84 9.69
C VAL A 46 3.74 1.40 8.63
N GLU A 47 4.99 1.84 8.73
CA GLU A 47 6.07 1.45 7.82
C GLU A 47 6.30 -0.06 7.84
N MET A 48 6.38 -0.67 9.03
CA MET A 48 6.52 -2.12 9.18
C MET A 48 5.34 -2.87 8.52
N HIS A 49 4.11 -2.42 8.74
CA HIS A 49 2.92 -3.03 8.13
C HIS A 49 2.91 -2.88 6.61
N ALA A 50 3.29 -1.72 6.08
CA ALA A 50 3.39 -1.48 4.65
C ALA A 50 4.41 -2.42 4.00
N ASN A 51 5.58 -2.59 4.62
CA ASN A 51 6.61 -3.50 4.13
C ASN A 51 6.14 -4.96 4.11
N LEU A 52 5.48 -5.42 5.17
CA LEU A 52 4.91 -6.77 5.23
C LEU A 52 3.83 -6.99 4.15
N LEU A 53 2.98 -6.00 3.90
CA LEU A 53 1.96 -6.07 2.86
C LEU A 53 2.60 -6.10 1.47
N MET A 54 3.64 -5.32 1.23
CA MET A 54 4.38 -5.30 -0.03
C MET A 54 5.03 -6.66 -0.32
N GLU A 55 5.64 -7.29 0.69
CA GLU A 55 6.21 -8.64 0.56
C GLU A 55 5.13 -9.68 0.19
N ARG A 56 3.99 -9.65 0.90
CA ARG A 56 2.85 -10.54 0.61
C ARG A 56 2.28 -10.31 -0.78
N TYR A 57 2.13 -9.05 -1.19
CA TYR A 57 1.65 -8.69 -2.52
C TYR A 57 2.61 -9.20 -3.60
N SER A 58 3.91 -9.01 -3.42
CA SER A 58 4.92 -9.53 -4.36
C SER A 58 4.85 -11.05 -4.50
N LYS A 59 4.60 -11.78 -3.40
CA LYS A 59 4.42 -13.24 -3.45
C LYS A 59 3.20 -13.63 -4.27
N VAL A 60 2.05 -12.98 -4.02
CA VAL A 60 0.82 -13.24 -4.78
C VAL A 60 0.98 -12.88 -6.25
N GLU A 61 1.68 -11.79 -6.57
CA GLU A 61 1.92 -11.42 -7.97
C GLU A 61 2.81 -12.43 -8.68
N MET A 62 3.84 -12.95 -8.02
CA MET A 62 4.65 -14.05 -8.57
C MET A 62 3.84 -15.32 -8.79
N GLU A 63 2.95 -15.69 -7.85
CA GLU A 63 2.04 -16.82 -8.02
C GLU A 63 1.08 -16.59 -9.21
N ASN A 64 0.57 -15.36 -9.37
CA ASN A 64 -0.25 -14.98 -10.52
C ASN A 64 0.53 -15.08 -11.85
N GLU A 65 1.79 -14.67 -11.88
CA GLU A 65 2.65 -14.80 -13.07
C GLU A 65 2.83 -16.26 -13.48
N VAL A 66 3.05 -17.16 -12.52
CA VAL A 66 3.15 -18.60 -12.77
C VAL A 66 1.83 -19.13 -13.36
N LEU A 67 0.70 -18.81 -12.74
CA LEU A 67 -0.62 -19.24 -13.23
C LEU A 67 -0.93 -18.70 -14.63
N ARG A 68 -0.53 -17.45 -14.93
CA ARG A 68 -0.66 -16.88 -16.28
C ARG A 68 0.18 -17.65 -17.30
N ALA A 69 1.42 -18.00 -16.95
CA ALA A 69 2.30 -18.78 -17.83
C ALA A 69 1.74 -20.20 -18.08
N GLU A 70 1.22 -20.85 -17.05
CA GLU A 70 0.57 -22.17 -17.18
C GLU A 70 -0.68 -22.09 -18.06
N MET A 71 -1.50 -21.06 -17.89
CA MET A 71 -2.68 -20.85 -18.73
C MET A 71 -2.30 -20.71 -20.21
N VAL A 72 -1.27 -19.92 -20.53
CA VAL A 72 -0.78 -19.76 -21.91
C VAL A 72 -0.30 -21.10 -22.48
N GLN A 73 0.49 -21.87 -21.71
CA GLN A 73 0.96 -23.19 -22.16
C GLN A 73 -0.19 -24.16 -22.43
N LEU A 74 -1.21 -24.19 -21.55
CA LEU A 74 -2.39 -25.05 -21.75
C LEU A 74 -3.20 -24.62 -22.96
N ALA A 75 -3.38 -23.31 -23.17
CA ALA A 75 -4.06 -22.76 -24.33
C ALA A 75 -3.35 -23.12 -25.64
N GLU A 76 -2.01 -23.05 -25.68
CA GLU A 76 -1.21 -23.47 -26.83
C GLU A 76 -1.33 -24.97 -27.11
N ARG A 77 -1.27 -25.81 -26.08
CA ARG A 77 -1.46 -27.27 -26.22
C ARG A 77 -2.84 -27.60 -26.76
N LEU A 78 -3.88 -26.95 -26.25
CA LEU A 78 -5.24 -27.14 -26.73
C LEU A 78 -5.39 -26.68 -28.18
N LYS A 79 -4.83 -25.52 -28.54
CA LYS A 79 -4.81 -25.04 -29.93
C LYS A 79 -4.12 -26.03 -30.87
N SER A 80 -3.00 -26.62 -30.44
CA SER A 80 -2.32 -27.65 -31.22
C SER A 80 -3.20 -28.89 -31.39
N ALA A 81 -3.89 -29.35 -30.33
CA ALA A 81 -4.81 -30.47 -30.42
C ALA A 81 -5.96 -30.18 -31.39
N ASN A 82 -6.60 -29.02 -31.28
CA ASN A 82 -7.66 -28.57 -32.16
C ASN A 82 -7.21 -28.51 -33.64
N MET A 83 -5.96 -28.08 -33.89
CA MET A 83 -5.39 -28.09 -35.24
C MET A 83 -5.26 -29.51 -35.82
N TYR A 84 -4.87 -30.50 -35.02
CA TYR A 84 -4.83 -31.90 -35.45
C TYR A 84 -6.23 -32.47 -35.71
N LEU A 85 -7.22 -32.13 -34.87
CA LEU A 85 -8.60 -32.55 -35.06
C LEU A 85 -9.19 -31.97 -36.36
N SER A 86 -8.94 -30.68 -36.63
CA SER A 86 -9.36 -30.03 -37.88
C SER A 86 -8.71 -30.68 -39.11
N LEU A 87 -7.43 -31.05 -39.04
CA LEU A 87 -6.79 -31.82 -40.12
C LEU A 87 -7.44 -33.19 -40.31
N PHE A 88 -7.78 -33.89 -39.20
CA PHE A 88 -8.43 -35.19 -39.27
C PHE A 88 -9.84 -35.09 -39.89
N GLU A 89 -10.62 -34.07 -39.54
CA GLU A 89 -11.91 -33.78 -40.16
C GLU A 89 -11.76 -33.63 -41.69
N VAL A 90 -10.80 -32.81 -42.14
CA VAL A 90 -10.53 -32.59 -43.57
C VAL A 90 -10.17 -33.89 -44.30
N VAL A 91 -9.38 -34.77 -43.65
CA VAL A 91 -8.91 -36.02 -44.27
C VAL A 91 -9.97 -37.13 -44.24
N SER A 92 -10.73 -37.23 -43.15
CA SER A 92 -11.70 -38.32 -42.93
C SER A 92 -13.12 -37.98 -43.40
N GLY A 93 -13.43 -36.69 -43.59
CA GLY A 93 -14.77 -36.19 -43.89
C GLY A 93 -15.75 -36.32 -42.72
N VAL A 94 -15.26 -36.65 -41.52
CA VAL A 94 -16.07 -36.72 -40.30
C VAL A 94 -16.04 -35.36 -39.63
N ASP A 95 -17.21 -34.74 -39.51
CA ASP A 95 -17.41 -33.46 -38.82
C ASP A 95 -16.99 -33.55 -37.35
N MET A 96 -16.15 -32.62 -36.91
CA MET A 96 -15.59 -32.57 -35.56
C MET A 96 -16.00 -31.22 -34.95
N ASP A 97 -16.93 -31.23 -33.98
CA ASP A 97 -17.40 -30.03 -33.27
C ASP A 97 -16.28 -29.41 -32.39
N ILE A 98 -15.33 -28.71 -33.00
CA ILE A 98 -14.19 -28.09 -32.32
C ILE A 98 -14.60 -26.69 -31.80
N GLU A 99 -14.79 -26.54 -30.49
CA GLU A 99 -15.05 -25.23 -29.87
C GLU A 99 -13.82 -24.30 -29.97
N GLU A 100 -14.04 -23.04 -30.40
CA GLU A 100 -13.03 -22.00 -30.37
C GLU A 100 -12.72 -21.56 -28.94
N ILE A 101 -11.43 -21.45 -28.59
CA ILE A 101 -11.00 -21.00 -27.27
C ILE A 101 -11.38 -19.52 -27.10
N PRO A 102 -12.12 -19.14 -26.04
CA PRO A 102 -12.47 -17.75 -25.79
C PRO A 102 -11.23 -16.84 -25.62
N ASP A 103 -11.24 -15.66 -26.25
CA ASP A 103 -10.19 -14.61 -26.19
C ASP A 103 -9.73 -14.22 -24.76
N PRO A 104 -10.57 -14.27 -23.70
CA PRO A 104 -10.11 -14.07 -22.33
C PRO A 104 -8.99 -15.04 -21.90
N PHE A 105 -8.84 -16.23 -22.48
CA PHE A 105 -7.69 -17.11 -22.17
C PHE A 105 -6.40 -16.71 -22.90
N LEU A 106 -6.52 -15.88 -23.96
CA LEU A 106 -5.38 -15.31 -24.68
C LEU A 106 -4.92 -14.00 -24.04
N ARG A 107 -5.82 -13.29 -23.35
CA ARG A 107 -5.54 -12.02 -22.64
C ARG A 107 -6.31 -11.94 -21.32
N PRO A 108 -5.93 -12.75 -20.31
CA PRO A 108 -6.75 -12.94 -19.12
C PRO A 108 -6.96 -11.66 -18.35
N TRP A 109 -5.88 -10.90 -18.16
CA TRP A 109 -5.89 -9.67 -17.39
C TRP A 109 -4.66 -8.86 -17.82
N LEU A 110 -4.78 -8.07 -18.89
CA LEU A 110 -3.72 -7.12 -19.25
C LEU A 110 -3.55 -6.14 -18.07
N PRO A 111 -2.40 -6.09 -17.39
CA PRO A 111 -2.12 -4.99 -16.50
C PRO A 111 -1.97 -3.73 -17.36
N VAL A 112 -2.82 -2.73 -17.09
CA VAL A 112 -2.57 -1.37 -17.54
C VAL A 112 -1.27 -0.92 -16.87
N CYS A 113 -0.23 -0.69 -17.67
CA CYS A 113 1.05 -0.06 -17.31
C CYS A 113 2.21 -0.99 -16.90
N THR A 114 3.12 -1.21 -17.86
CA THR A 114 4.45 -1.84 -17.70
C THR A 114 5.57 -0.82 -17.44
N SER A 115 5.26 0.34 -16.84
CA SER A 115 6.27 1.36 -16.56
C SER A 115 6.18 1.89 -15.14
N GLN A 116 7.12 1.41 -14.31
CA GLN A 116 7.69 2.10 -13.15
C GLN A 116 6.76 2.33 -11.95
N ILE A 117 6.56 1.27 -11.15
CA ILE A 117 6.13 1.42 -9.75
C ILE A 117 7.28 1.93 -8.86
N ASN A 118 8.52 1.92 -9.36
CA ASN A 118 9.70 2.46 -8.65
C ASN A 118 9.83 4.01 -8.70
N GLN A 119 8.72 4.76 -8.81
CA GLN A 119 8.72 6.23 -8.73
C GLN A 119 7.71 6.82 -7.75
N CYS A 120 7.11 6.05 -6.84
CA CYS A 120 6.37 6.61 -5.73
C CYS A 120 7.27 6.71 -4.48
N ASN A 121 8.16 7.71 -4.48
CA ASN A 121 8.62 8.32 -3.23
C ASN A 121 7.48 9.24 -2.75
N CYS A 122 6.75 8.81 -1.73
CA CYS A 122 5.97 9.68 -0.86
C CYS A 122 6.61 9.65 0.52
#